data_AF-A0A961YF29-F1
#
_entry.id   AF-A0A961YF29-F1
#
_cell.length_a   1.000
_cell.length_b   1.000
_cell.length_c   1.000
_cell.angle_alpha   90.00
_cell.angle_beta   90.00
_cell.angle_gamma   90.00
#
_symmetry.space_group_name_H-M   'P 1'
#
loop_
_entity.id
_entity.type
_entity.pdbx_description
1 polymer ?
#
loop_
_entity_poly.entity_id
_entity_poly.type
_entity_poly.pdbx_seq_one_letter_code
_entity_poly.pdbx_strand_id
1 'polypeptide(L)'
;TTLTLLNDVSYHRAMTYRAVPLLGLIEASSGGFDTIEARASDGFVSQIPMPLVAKGASGGAVAWIAVEDPDAPWPNLPGREMSAGPFYLIWEHPERSNIGTEQWPFALVELTGVEDPVRRWPQLAVDPALADDAVERHGQKVFIKNCMPCHRMKGAGKGDMGPDLGQPMNVTTYMTRSGIRAVIRDPKAVRTWPNQQMVGFDAASLPDAEVEALLAFLYHMAKQR
;
A
#
# COMPACT_ATOMS: atom_id res chain seq x y z
N THR A 1 6.64 -21.55 10.54
CA THR A 1 5.38 -22.35 10.54
C THR A 1 4.89 -22.48 9.11
N THR A 2 3.87 -23.29 8.83
CA THR A 2 3.22 -23.35 7.52
C THR A 2 1.87 -22.64 7.60
N LEU A 3 1.55 -21.80 6.62
CA LEU A 3 0.27 -21.09 6.49
C LEU A 3 -0.33 -21.36 5.11
N THR A 4 -1.62 -21.70 5.06
CA THR A 4 -2.35 -21.86 3.81
C THR A 4 -3.36 -20.73 3.67
N LEU A 5 -3.23 -19.96 2.59
CA LEU A 5 -4.20 -18.96 2.18
C LEU A 5 -5.04 -19.53 1.06
N LEU A 6 -6.36 -19.56 1.22
CA LEU A 6 -7.26 -20.11 0.20
C LEU A 6 -7.42 -19.18 -1.01
N ASN A 7 -7.30 -17.87 -0.78
CA ASN A 7 -7.40 -16.83 -1.79
C ASN A 7 -6.24 -15.85 -1.63
N ASP A 8 -5.07 -16.21 -2.16
CA ASP A 8 -3.93 -15.30 -2.19
C ASP A 8 -4.22 -14.11 -3.12
N VAL A 9 -3.93 -12.89 -2.64
CA VAL A 9 -4.21 -11.65 -3.38
C VAL A 9 -3.40 -11.52 -4.67
N SER A 10 -2.17 -12.02 -4.70
CA SER A 10 -1.28 -11.89 -5.86
C SER A 10 -1.40 -13.08 -6.81
N TYR A 11 -1.60 -14.30 -6.27
CA TYR A 11 -1.74 -15.51 -7.09
C TYR A 11 -3.18 -15.82 -7.52
N HIS A 12 -4.18 -15.21 -6.88
CA HIS A 12 -5.60 -15.45 -7.12
C HIS A 12 -6.02 -16.93 -7.00
N ARG A 13 -5.36 -17.67 -6.11
CA ARG A 13 -5.63 -19.09 -5.82
C ARG A 13 -5.13 -19.48 -4.44
N ALA A 14 -5.38 -20.72 -4.05
CA ALA A 14 -4.83 -21.27 -2.84
C ALA A 14 -3.30 -21.40 -2.93
N MET A 15 -2.61 -20.94 -1.89
CA MET A 15 -1.15 -21.02 -1.76
C MET A 15 -0.78 -21.46 -0.34
N THR A 16 0.28 -22.23 -0.22
CA THR A 16 0.82 -22.68 1.07
C THR A 16 2.26 -22.19 1.20
N TYR A 17 2.54 -21.53 2.32
CA TYR A 17 3.81 -20.86 2.56
C TYR A 17 4.46 -21.37 3.83
N ARG A 18 5.79 -21.45 3.83
CA ARG A 18 6.55 -21.33 5.07
C ARG A 18 6.54 -19.86 5.46
N ALA A 19 6.11 -19.55 6.67
CA ALA A 19 5.97 -18.17 7.11
C ALA A 19 6.34 -17.97 8.59
N VAL A 20 6.67 -16.73 8.92
CA VAL A 20 6.91 -16.25 10.29
C VAL A 20 5.93 -15.12 10.62
N PRO A 21 5.30 -15.09 11.81
CA PRO A 21 4.41 -13.99 12.17
C PRO A 21 5.21 -12.69 12.25
N LEU A 22 4.72 -11.63 11.59
CA LEU A 22 5.42 -10.35 11.54
C LEU A 22 5.51 -9.70 12.93
N LEU A 23 4.45 -9.79 13.74
CA LEU A 23 4.44 -9.21 15.08
C LEU A 23 5.54 -9.82 15.97
N GLY A 24 5.68 -11.15 15.98
CA GLY A 24 6.74 -11.81 16.74
C GLY A 24 8.15 -11.49 16.25
N LEU A 25 8.33 -11.27 14.94
CA LEU A 25 9.60 -10.80 14.38
C LEU A 25 9.95 -9.38 14.85
N ILE A 26 8.95 -8.50 14.95
CA ILE A 26 9.09 -7.11 15.38
C ILE A 26 9.36 -7.02 16.88
N GLU A 27 8.63 -7.76 17.71
CA GLU A 27 8.82 -7.74 19.17
C GLU A 27 10.21 -8.24 19.58
N ALA A 28 10.83 -9.10 18.76
CA ALA A 28 12.22 -9.49 18.93
C ALA A 28 13.23 -8.37 18.61
N SER A 29 12.81 -7.30 17.92
CA SER A 29 13.63 -6.14 17.56
C SER A 29 13.49 -5.03 18.62
N SER A 30 14.60 -4.39 18.99
CA SER A 30 14.69 -3.51 20.18
C SER A 30 14.24 -2.05 19.95
N GLY A 31 13.31 -1.77 19.03
CA GLY A 31 13.02 -0.41 18.57
C GLY A 31 11.55 0.02 18.73
N GLY A 32 11.33 1.26 19.17
CA GLY A 32 10.03 1.92 19.06
C GLY A 32 9.90 2.59 17.69
N PHE A 33 8.91 2.19 16.90
CA PHE A 33 8.57 2.78 15.61
C PHE A 33 7.07 2.71 15.37
N ASP A 34 6.56 3.60 14.52
CA ASP A 34 5.10 3.73 14.30
C ASP A 34 4.64 2.96 13.05
N THR A 35 5.55 2.69 12.11
CA THR A 35 5.24 2.12 10.80
C THR A 35 6.31 1.12 10.38
N ILE A 36 5.91 0.03 9.75
CA ILE A 36 6.77 -0.85 8.97
C ILE A 36 6.72 -0.39 7.51
N GLU A 37 7.87 0.05 7.00
CA GLU A 37 8.07 0.29 5.58
C GLU A 37 8.50 -1.02 4.92
N ALA A 38 7.72 -1.51 3.96
CA ALA A 38 7.98 -2.77 3.28
C ALA A 38 8.22 -2.53 1.79
N ARG A 39 9.49 -2.67 1.37
CA ARG A 39 9.95 -2.39 0.01
C ARG A 39 10.08 -3.67 -0.82
N ALA A 40 9.45 -3.66 -1.99
CA ALA A 40 9.62 -4.68 -3.02
C ALA A 40 10.73 -4.32 -4.02
N SER A 41 11.16 -5.32 -4.78
CA SER A 41 12.23 -5.18 -5.78
C SER A 41 11.90 -4.30 -6.99
N ASP A 42 10.61 -4.06 -7.25
CA ASP A 42 10.14 -3.26 -8.40
C ASP A 42 10.01 -1.77 -8.06
N GLY A 43 10.24 -1.36 -6.81
CA GLY A 43 10.07 0.02 -6.38
C GLY A 43 8.79 0.31 -5.60
N PHE A 44 7.94 -0.70 -5.40
CA PHE A 44 6.78 -0.60 -4.52
C PHE A 44 7.20 -0.51 -3.04
N VAL A 45 6.61 0.42 -2.27
CA VAL A 45 6.96 0.64 -0.85
C VAL A 45 5.74 0.89 0.03
N SER A 46 5.15 -0.17 0.57
CA SER A 46 3.98 -0.04 1.47
C SER A 46 4.33 0.56 2.83
N GLN A 47 3.34 1.24 3.42
CA GLN A 47 3.40 1.84 4.75
C GLN A 47 2.41 1.10 5.64
N ILE A 48 2.90 0.22 6.52
CA ILE A 48 2.06 -0.62 7.38
C ILE A 48 2.12 -0.09 8.82
N PRO A 49 1.06 0.57 9.33
CA PRO A 49 1.08 1.13 10.68
C PRO A 49 1.20 0.03 11.73
N MET A 50 2.02 0.24 12.77
CA MET A 50 2.15 -0.70 13.88
C MET A 50 0.83 -1.03 14.59
N PRO A 51 -0.10 -0.07 14.79
CA PRO A 51 -1.43 -0.40 15.32
C PRO A 51 -2.21 -1.42 14.48
N LEU A 52 -1.95 -1.50 13.17
CA LEU A 52 -2.56 -2.51 12.30
C LEU A 52 -1.95 -3.90 12.54
N VAL A 53 -0.62 -3.98 12.65
CA VAL A 53 0.09 -5.24 12.94
C VAL A 53 -0.28 -5.77 14.32
N ALA A 54 -0.34 -4.89 15.33
CA ALA A 54 -0.66 -5.24 16.71
C ALA A 54 -2.09 -5.80 16.87
N LYS A 55 -3.06 -5.38 16.03
CA LYS A 55 -4.42 -5.93 16.04
C LYS A 55 -4.46 -7.44 15.81
N GLY A 56 -3.47 -8.02 15.14
CA GLY A 56 -3.37 -9.47 14.96
C GLY A 56 -3.38 -10.24 16.29
N ALA A 57 -2.80 -9.69 17.35
CA ALA A 57 -2.81 -10.30 18.69
C ALA A 57 -4.18 -10.22 19.39
N SER A 58 -5.08 -9.35 18.93
CA SER A 58 -6.40 -9.13 19.51
C SER A 58 -7.53 -9.47 18.54
N GLY A 59 -7.31 -10.46 17.67
CA GLY A 59 -8.34 -11.01 16.76
C GLY A 59 -8.51 -10.27 15.43
N GLY A 60 -7.67 -9.28 15.12
CA GLY A 60 -7.59 -8.64 13.81
C GLY A 60 -6.90 -9.52 12.75
N ALA A 61 -6.61 -8.94 11.59
CA ALA A 61 -5.81 -9.61 10.55
C ALA A 61 -4.38 -9.84 11.06
N VAL A 62 -3.79 -10.98 10.73
CA VAL A 62 -2.44 -11.35 11.17
C VAL A 62 -1.48 -11.23 10.00
N ALA A 63 -0.47 -10.36 10.13
CA ALA A 63 0.58 -10.22 9.13
C ALA A 63 1.65 -11.31 9.29
N TRP A 64 2.11 -11.85 8.17
CA TRP A 64 3.16 -12.86 8.10
C TRP A 64 4.17 -12.48 7.02
N ILE A 65 5.43 -12.89 7.22
CA ILE A 65 6.43 -12.91 6.16
C ILE A 65 6.56 -14.35 5.68
N ALA A 66 6.06 -14.61 4.48
CA ALA A 66 6.31 -15.85 3.76
C ALA A 66 7.73 -15.86 3.21
N VAL A 67 8.37 -17.03 3.31
CA VAL A 67 9.76 -17.27 2.93
C VAL A 67 9.79 -18.40 1.91
N GLU A 68 10.26 -18.10 0.71
CA GLU A 68 10.40 -19.07 -0.38
C GLU A 68 11.44 -20.13 -0.01
N ASP A 69 11.27 -21.33 -0.56
CA ASP A 69 12.29 -22.36 -0.48
C ASP A 69 13.16 -22.32 -1.72
N PRO A 70 14.48 -22.07 -1.62
CA PRO A 70 15.35 -22.05 -2.80
C PRO A 70 15.31 -23.38 -3.59
N ASP A 71 15.08 -24.50 -2.91
CA ASP A 71 14.97 -25.83 -3.52
C ASP A 71 13.56 -26.14 -4.07
N ALA A 72 12.56 -25.32 -3.74
CA ALA A 72 11.18 -25.43 -4.19
C ALA A 72 10.57 -24.03 -4.38
N PRO A 73 11.03 -23.27 -5.39
CA PRO A 73 10.59 -21.90 -5.62
C PRO A 73 9.09 -21.85 -5.91
N TRP A 74 8.47 -20.73 -5.54
CA TRP A 74 7.08 -20.50 -5.85
C TRP A 74 6.89 -20.34 -7.37
N PRO A 75 5.71 -20.71 -7.89
CA PRO A 75 5.39 -20.50 -9.29
C PRO A 75 5.40 -19.02 -9.64
N ASN A 76 5.50 -18.71 -10.92
CA ASN A 76 5.36 -17.33 -11.39
C ASN A 76 3.98 -16.77 -11.08
N LEU A 77 3.93 -15.47 -10.80
CA LEU A 77 2.69 -14.72 -10.65
C LEU A 77 1.90 -14.72 -11.97
N PRO A 78 0.55 -14.73 -11.92
CA PRO A 78 -0.27 -14.68 -13.13
C PRO A 78 0.13 -13.52 -14.05
N GLY A 79 0.50 -13.85 -15.29
CA GLY A 79 0.89 -12.84 -16.30
C GLY A 79 2.26 -12.19 -16.08
N ARG A 80 3.11 -12.74 -15.21
CA ARG A 80 4.48 -12.25 -14.96
C ARG A 80 5.51 -13.36 -15.15
N GLU A 81 6.76 -12.96 -15.42
CA GLU A 81 7.91 -13.89 -15.54
C GLU A 81 8.63 -14.15 -14.21
N MET A 82 8.06 -13.67 -13.09
CA MET A 82 8.64 -13.79 -11.75
C MET A 82 7.61 -14.30 -10.75
N SER A 83 8.08 -14.96 -9.68
CA SER A 83 7.28 -15.35 -8.51
C SER A 83 7.08 -14.17 -7.54
N ALA A 84 6.36 -14.43 -6.45
CA ALA A 84 6.28 -13.51 -5.31
C ALA A 84 7.53 -13.52 -4.41
N GLY A 85 8.53 -14.37 -4.70
CA GLY A 85 9.69 -14.63 -3.85
C GLY A 85 10.79 -13.56 -3.94
N PRO A 86 11.82 -13.65 -3.07
CA PRO A 86 12.02 -14.71 -2.08
C PRO A 86 11.22 -14.48 -0.78
N PHE A 87 10.72 -13.25 -0.57
CA PHE A 87 9.91 -12.89 0.58
C PHE A 87 8.61 -12.23 0.14
N TYR A 88 7.53 -12.51 0.86
CA TYR A 88 6.20 -11.95 0.57
C TYR A 88 5.49 -11.62 1.88
N LEU A 89 5.06 -10.38 2.05
CA LEU A 89 4.21 -9.99 3.17
C LEU A 89 2.77 -10.39 2.84
N ILE A 90 2.23 -11.30 3.63
CA ILE A 90 0.88 -11.85 3.47
C ILE A 90 0.05 -11.65 4.73
N TRP A 91 -1.28 -11.73 4.59
CA TRP A 91 -2.21 -11.58 5.71
C TRP A 91 -3.14 -12.77 5.84
N GLU A 92 -3.28 -13.26 7.07
CA GLU A 92 -4.35 -14.18 7.44
C GLU A 92 -5.55 -13.36 7.94
N HIS A 93 -6.76 -13.75 7.51
CA HIS A 93 -8.02 -13.05 7.81
C HIS A 93 -8.01 -11.54 7.47
N PRO A 94 -7.61 -11.13 6.25
CA PRO A 94 -7.49 -9.72 5.86
C PRO A 94 -8.78 -8.90 6.04
N GLU A 95 -9.94 -9.54 5.96
CA GLU A 95 -11.26 -8.95 6.17
C GLU A 95 -11.45 -8.36 7.57
N ARG A 96 -10.75 -8.90 8.59
CA ARG A 96 -10.88 -8.45 9.99
C ARG A 96 -10.23 -7.09 10.25
N SER A 97 -9.47 -6.56 9.29
CA SER A 97 -8.81 -5.27 9.44
C SER A 97 -8.81 -4.43 8.15
N ASN A 98 -9.68 -4.78 7.20
CA ASN A 98 -9.80 -4.09 5.91
C ASN A 98 -8.45 -3.96 5.18
N ILE A 99 -7.68 -5.06 5.12
CA ILE A 99 -6.39 -5.08 4.45
C ILE A 99 -6.60 -4.95 2.94
N GLY A 100 -6.02 -3.91 2.34
CA GLY A 100 -6.07 -3.68 0.89
C GLY A 100 -4.93 -4.37 0.14
N THR A 101 -5.01 -4.43 -1.20
CA THR A 101 -4.01 -5.04 -2.08
C THR A 101 -2.62 -4.44 -1.89
N GLU A 102 -2.54 -3.12 -1.66
CA GLU A 102 -1.28 -2.40 -1.50
C GLU A 102 -0.59 -2.66 -0.14
N GLN A 103 -1.16 -3.54 0.67
CA GLN A 103 -0.56 -4.00 1.92
C GLN A 103 0.01 -5.42 1.80
N TRP A 104 0.07 -5.97 0.58
CA TRP A 104 0.64 -7.29 0.26
C TRP A 104 1.86 -7.18 -0.66
N PRO A 105 2.97 -6.51 -0.25
CA PRO A 105 4.16 -6.45 -1.08
C PRO A 105 4.80 -7.84 -1.25
N PHE A 106 4.77 -8.34 -2.49
CA PHE A 106 5.57 -9.49 -2.93
C PHE A 106 6.96 -9.05 -3.39
N ALA A 107 7.86 -10.02 -3.63
CA ALA A 107 9.24 -9.79 -4.01
C ALA A 107 9.92 -8.78 -3.07
N LEU A 108 9.64 -8.93 -1.78
CA LEU A 108 10.06 -8.06 -0.71
C LEU A 108 11.59 -8.18 -0.51
N VAL A 109 12.25 -7.03 -0.44
CA VAL A 109 13.72 -6.93 -0.29
C VAL A 109 14.15 -6.26 1.01
N GLU A 110 13.28 -5.47 1.65
CA GLU A 110 13.56 -4.86 2.95
C GLU A 110 12.28 -4.61 3.75
N LEU A 111 12.37 -4.81 5.08
CA LEU A 111 11.45 -4.28 6.08
C LEU A 111 12.20 -3.34 7.01
N THR A 112 11.72 -2.12 7.17
CA THR A 112 12.33 -1.11 8.05
C THR A 112 11.28 -0.55 9.01
N GLY A 113 11.57 -0.58 10.32
CA GLY A 113 10.79 0.17 11.31
C GLY A 113 11.10 1.66 11.22
N VAL A 114 10.08 2.49 11.03
CA VAL A 114 10.20 3.94 10.80
C VAL A 114 9.12 4.74 11.54
N GLU A 115 9.33 6.04 11.71
CA GLU A 115 8.30 6.97 12.20
C GLU A 115 7.10 7.04 11.25
N ASP A 116 5.98 7.56 11.77
CA ASP A 116 4.76 7.84 10.99
C ASP A 116 5.06 8.62 9.68
N PRO A 117 4.44 8.27 8.54
CA PRO A 117 4.70 8.93 7.26
C PRO A 117 4.53 10.46 7.27
N VAL A 118 3.54 11.00 8.00
CA VAL A 118 3.30 12.46 8.04
C VAL A 118 4.38 13.16 8.88
N ARG A 119 4.93 12.45 9.89
CA ARG A 119 6.07 12.95 10.67
C ARG A 119 7.36 12.95 9.86
N ARG A 120 7.63 11.88 9.10
CA ARG A 120 8.80 11.78 8.22
C ARG A 120 8.75 12.73 7.03
N TRP A 121 7.55 12.95 6.49
CA TRP A 121 7.30 13.82 5.36
C TRP A 121 6.24 14.87 5.69
N PRO A 122 6.62 15.97 6.36
CA PRO A 122 5.69 17.03 6.75
C PRO A 122 4.92 17.65 5.58
N GLN A 123 5.45 17.59 4.35
CA GLN A 123 4.75 18.06 3.15
C GLN A 123 3.54 17.21 2.75
N LEU A 124 3.34 16.03 3.36
CA LEU A 124 2.09 15.28 3.25
C LEU A 124 1.00 15.83 4.16
N ALA A 125 1.35 16.61 5.19
CA ALA A 125 0.43 17.07 6.21
C ALA A 125 -0.63 17.98 5.59
N VAL A 126 -1.90 17.63 5.78
CA VAL A 126 -2.98 18.58 5.54
C VAL A 126 -2.89 19.74 6.53
N ASP A 127 -3.61 20.82 6.27
CA ASP A 127 -3.54 22.04 7.08
C ASP A 127 -3.92 21.72 8.55
N PRO A 128 -3.06 22.04 9.53
CA PRO A 128 -3.33 21.75 10.94
C PRO A 128 -4.60 22.43 11.46
N ALA A 129 -5.09 23.50 10.82
CA ALA A 129 -6.34 24.17 11.19
C ALA A 129 -7.61 23.40 10.79
N LEU A 130 -7.50 22.35 9.97
CA LEU A 130 -8.64 21.49 9.64
C LEU A 130 -9.10 20.71 10.88
N ALA A 131 -10.41 20.52 11.03
CA ALA A 131 -10.97 19.65 12.06
C ALA A 131 -10.42 18.22 11.95
N ASP A 132 -10.41 17.47 13.06
CA ASP A 132 -9.87 16.10 13.11
C ASP A 132 -10.62 15.12 12.19
N ASP A 133 -11.90 15.39 11.94
CA ASP A 133 -12.79 14.62 11.07
C ASP A 133 -12.89 15.20 9.65
N ALA A 134 -12.07 16.19 9.29
CA ALA A 134 -12.05 16.77 7.96
C ALA A 134 -11.79 15.70 6.89
N VAL A 135 -12.51 15.81 5.78
CA VAL A 135 -12.47 14.83 4.68
C VAL A 135 -11.06 14.70 4.06
N GLU A 136 -10.28 15.78 4.06
CA GLU A 136 -8.89 15.80 3.60
C GLU A 136 -7.97 14.96 4.50
N ARG A 137 -8.22 14.92 5.82
CA ARG A 137 -7.45 14.04 6.75
C ARG A 137 -7.76 12.58 6.47
N HIS A 138 -9.02 12.25 6.16
CA HIS A 138 -9.36 10.91 5.73
C HIS A 138 -8.70 10.57 4.39
N GLY A 139 -8.75 11.49 3.42
CA GLY A 139 -8.07 11.35 2.12
C GLY A 139 -6.56 11.15 2.22
N GLN A 140 -5.89 11.82 3.16
CA GLN A 140 -4.47 11.61 3.45
C GLN A 140 -4.18 10.16 3.89
N LYS A 141 -5.00 9.60 4.78
CA LYS A 141 -4.88 8.20 5.23
C LYS A 141 -5.11 7.23 4.06
N VAL A 142 -6.11 7.50 3.22
CA VAL A 142 -6.39 6.72 2.01
C VAL A 142 -5.20 6.77 1.04
N PHE A 143 -4.61 7.95 0.83
CA PHE A 143 -3.43 8.13 -0.01
C PHE A 143 -2.23 7.33 0.52
N ILE A 144 -1.91 7.45 1.81
CA ILE A 144 -0.78 6.73 2.43
C ILE A 144 -0.96 5.21 2.32
N LYS A 145 -2.19 4.71 2.52
CA LYS A 145 -2.49 3.28 2.43
C LYS A 145 -2.40 2.73 1.00
N ASN A 146 -3.05 3.41 0.04
CA ASN A 146 -3.35 2.81 -1.27
C ASN A 146 -2.59 3.43 -2.44
N CYS A 147 -2.02 4.63 -2.30
CA CYS A 147 -1.42 5.36 -3.42
C CYS A 147 0.09 5.57 -3.22
N MET A 148 0.50 5.95 -2.01
CA MET A 148 1.89 6.13 -1.62
C MET A 148 2.81 4.91 -1.89
N PRO A 149 2.31 3.67 -1.86
CA PRO A 149 3.15 2.52 -2.16
C PRO A 149 3.74 2.55 -3.59
N CYS A 150 3.06 3.21 -4.52
CA CYS A 150 3.55 3.39 -5.90
C CYS A 150 3.94 4.84 -6.21
N HIS A 151 3.25 5.81 -5.62
CA HIS A 151 3.33 7.23 -5.98
C HIS A 151 3.96 8.06 -4.87
N ARG A 152 4.70 9.09 -5.25
CA ARG A 152 5.09 10.16 -4.33
C ARG A 152 4.05 11.28 -4.32
N MET A 153 4.11 12.13 -3.29
CA MET A 153 3.39 13.41 -3.25
C MET A 153 4.35 14.51 -2.85
N LYS A 154 4.71 15.39 -3.80
CA LYS A 154 5.70 16.47 -3.56
C LYS A 154 7.02 15.93 -2.99
N GLY A 155 7.46 14.80 -3.53
CA GLY A 155 8.69 14.12 -3.15
C GLY A 155 8.58 13.29 -1.87
N ALA A 156 7.44 13.34 -1.18
CA ALA A 156 7.19 12.49 -0.03
C ALA A 156 6.84 11.06 -0.45
N GLY A 157 7.33 10.09 0.32
CA GLY A 157 7.20 8.68 0.02
C GLY A 157 8.39 8.13 -0.74
N LYS A 158 8.58 6.82 -0.66
CA LYS A 158 9.70 6.13 -1.36
C LYS A 158 9.28 5.35 -2.60
N GLY A 159 7.97 5.13 -2.83
CA GLY A 159 7.49 4.46 -4.03
C GLY A 159 7.93 5.19 -5.31
N ASP A 160 8.35 4.44 -6.33
CA ASP A 160 8.79 4.97 -7.63
C ASP A 160 8.26 4.18 -8.84
N MET A 161 7.29 3.29 -8.61
CA MET A 161 6.53 2.60 -9.65
C MET A 161 5.68 3.55 -10.49
N GLY A 162 5.10 4.57 -9.85
CA GLY A 162 4.26 5.59 -10.46
C GLY A 162 4.88 6.99 -10.37
N PRO A 163 4.40 7.95 -11.18
CA PRO A 163 4.86 9.33 -11.09
C PRO A 163 4.52 9.94 -9.72
N ASP A 164 5.28 10.96 -9.33
CA ASP A 164 4.89 11.86 -8.25
C ASP A 164 3.61 12.61 -8.63
N LEU A 165 2.61 12.62 -7.74
CA LEU A 165 1.31 13.25 -8.00
C LEU A 165 1.25 14.72 -7.57
N GLY A 166 2.31 15.23 -6.93
CA GLY A 166 2.40 16.60 -6.44
C GLY A 166 3.35 17.49 -7.23
N GLN A 167 4.31 16.92 -7.97
CA GLN A 167 5.36 17.67 -8.68
C GLN A 167 5.87 16.94 -9.95
N PRO A 168 6.45 17.65 -10.94
CA PRO A 168 6.61 19.11 -11.02
C PRO A 168 5.27 19.86 -11.20
N MET A 169 4.20 19.13 -11.52
CA MET A 169 2.84 19.64 -11.57
C MET A 169 1.93 18.70 -10.79
N ASN A 170 1.11 19.25 -9.89
CA ASN A 170 0.12 18.45 -9.17
C ASN A 170 -0.89 17.83 -10.16
N VAL A 171 -1.24 16.56 -9.94
CA VAL A 171 -2.13 15.77 -10.81
C VAL A 171 -3.46 16.48 -11.13
N THR A 172 -3.98 17.26 -10.19
CA THR A 172 -5.24 18.02 -10.34
C THR A 172 -5.14 19.21 -11.28
N THR A 173 -3.93 19.59 -11.71
CA THR A 173 -3.70 20.69 -12.66
C THR A 173 -3.96 20.27 -14.10
N TYR A 174 -3.68 19.01 -14.44
CA TYR A 174 -3.78 18.49 -15.82
C TYR A 174 -4.79 17.34 -15.95
N MET A 175 -5.26 16.78 -14.84
CA MET A 175 -6.37 15.82 -14.83
C MET A 175 -7.60 16.43 -14.15
N THR A 176 -8.75 16.25 -14.79
CA THR A 176 -10.04 16.62 -14.20
C THR A 176 -10.38 15.69 -13.04
N ARG A 177 -11.26 16.13 -12.13
CA ARG A 177 -11.79 15.30 -11.04
C ARG A 177 -12.35 13.96 -11.55
N SER A 178 -13.15 14.00 -12.62
CA SER A 178 -13.71 12.80 -13.24
C SER A 178 -12.63 11.92 -13.89
N GLY A 179 -11.59 12.51 -14.48
CA GLY A 179 -10.46 11.77 -15.03
C GLY A 179 -9.64 11.05 -13.96
N ILE A 180 -9.38 11.68 -12.82
CA ILE A 180 -8.70 11.03 -11.69
C ILE A 180 -9.55 9.88 -11.16
N ARG A 181 -10.86 10.10 -10.96
CA ARG A 181 -11.80 9.03 -10.57
C ARG A 181 -11.77 7.85 -11.55
N ALA A 182 -11.79 8.13 -12.86
CA ALA A 182 -11.74 7.10 -13.88
C ALA A 182 -10.43 6.30 -13.84
N VAL A 183 -9.28 6.97 -13.66
CA VAL A 183 -7.98 6.29 -13.52
C VAL A 183 -7.91 5.42 -12.27
N ILE A 184 -8.46 5.88 -11.14
CA ILE A 184 -8.55 5.08 -9.91
C ILE A 184 -9.40 3.82 -10.14
N ARG A 185 -10.53 3.94 -10.84
CA ARG A 185 -11.46 2.81 -11.06
C ARG A 185 -10.95 1.81 -12.08
N ASP A 186 -10.50 2.30 -13.24
CA ASP A 186 -9.96 1.48 -14.30
C ASP A 186 -8.95 2.30 -15.13
N PRO A 187 -7.65 2.23 -14.80
CA PRO A 187 -6.64 2.98 -15.51
C PRO A 187 -6.52 2.56 -16.98
N LYS A 188 -6.85 1.30 -17.32
CA LYS A 188 -6.80 0.77 -18.70
C LYS A 188 -7.95 1.27 -19.55
N ALA A 189 -9.12 1.54 -18.97
CA ALA A 189 -10.23 2.20 -19.66
C ALA A 189 -9.93 3.66 -20.02
N VAL A 190 -9.03 4.32 -19.29
CA VAL A 190 -8.61 5.69 -19.58
C VAL A 190 -7.50 5.75 -20.62
N ARG A 191 -6.44 4.95 -20.45
CA ARG A 191 -5.31 4.88 -21.39
C ARG A 191 -4.47 3.62 -21.16
N THR A 192 -3.74 3.19 -22.19
CA THR A 192 -2.82 2.05 -22.10
C THR A 192 -1.47 2.37 -22.74
N TRP A 193 -0.40 1.81 -22.18
CA TRP A 193 0.96 1.90 -22.71
C TRP A 193 1.80 0.70 -22.25
N PRO A 194 2.94 0.39 -22.88
CA PRO A 194 3.82 -0.70 -22.44
C PRO A 194 4.24 -0.52 -20.98
N ASN A 195 4.20 -1.60 -20.19
CA ASN A 195 4.58 -1.62 -18.77
C ASN A 195 3.66 -0.81 -17.82
N GLN A 196 2.43 -0.47 -18.20
CA GLN A 196 1.44 0.08 -17.26
C GLN A 196 1.22 -0.88 -16.08
N GLN A 197 1.61 -0.46 -14.87
CA GLN A 197 1.51 -1.28 -13.65
C GLN A 197 0.28 -0.99 -12.81
N MET A 198 -0.24 0.25 -12.82
CA MET A 198 -1.37 0.64 -11.98
C MET A 198 -2.59 -0.21 -12.30
N VAL A 199 -3.17 -0.82 -11.27
CA VAL A 199 -4.43 -1.57 -11.32
C VAL A 199 -5.58 -0.69 -10.85
N GLY A 200 -6.80 -1.06 -11.26
CA GLY A 200 -8.01 -0.37 -10.84
C GLY A 200 -8.45 -0.81 -9.44
N PHE A 201 -9.07 0.11 -8.72
CA PHE A 201 -9.72 -0.12 -7.45
C PHE A 201 -11.23 -0.19 -7.67
N ASP A 202 -11.84 -1.35 -7.39
CA ASP A 202 -13.28 -1.48 -7.44
C ASP A 202 -13.96 -0.83 -6.21
N ALA A 203 -15.29 -0.77 -6.23
CA ALA A 203 -16.06 -0.14 -5.15
C ALA A 203 -16.02 -0.93 -3.83
N ALA A 204 -15.64 -2.20 -3.87
CA ALA A 204 -15.48 -3.02 -2.67
C ALA A 204 -14.12 -2.77 -2.00
N SER A 205 -13.04 -2.64 -2.79
CA SER A 205 -11.69 -2.37 -2.29
C SER A 205 -11.49 -0.90 -1.90
N LEU A 206 -12.09 0.04 -2.63
CA LEU A 206 -12.01 1.47 -2.38
C LEU A 206 -13.39 2.12 -2.60
N PRO A 207 -14.21 2.26 -1.55
CA PRO A 207 -15.56 2.82 -1.66
C PRO A 207 -15.58 4.25 -2.23
N ASP A 208 -16.69 4.64 -2.85
CA ASP A 208 -16.83 5.97 -3.46
C ASP A 208 -16.54 7.11 -2.49
N ALA A 209 -16.91 6.97 -1.21
CA ALA A 209 -16.60 7.97 -0.18
C ALA A 209 -15.09 8.14 0.06
N GLU A 210 -14.31 7.05 0.02
CA GLU A 210 -12.85 7.10 0.14
C GLU A 210 -12.22 7.72 -1.10
N VAL A 211 -12.79 7.48 -2.29
CA VAL A 211 -12.37 8.15 -3.53
C VAL A 211 -12.62 9.66 -3.47
N GLU A 212 -13.80 10.09 -2.98
CA GLU A 212 -14.08 11.52 -2.81
C GLU A 212 -13.15 12.17 -1.78
N ALA A 213 -12.81 11.45 -0.71
CA ALA A 213 -11.85 11.92 0.28
C ALA A 213 -10.43 12.02 -0.27
N LEU A 214 -9.98 11.02 -1.03
CA LEU A 214 -8.71 11.06 -1.74
C LEU A 214 -8.65 12.25 -2.71
N LEU A 215 -9.73 12.50 -3.46
CA LEU A 215 -9.81 13.68 -4.32
C LEU A 215 -9.70 14.98 -3.51
N ALA A 216 -10.42 15.10 -2.38
CA ALA A 216 -10.31 16.27 -1.51
C ALA A 216 -8.86 16.49 -1.05
N PHE A 217 -8.17 15.43 -0.62
CA PHE A 217 -6.75 15.50 -0.26
C PHE A 217 -5.87 15.95 -1.43
N LEU A 218 -6.00 15.37 -2.63
CA LEU A 218 -5.20 15.76 -3.80
C LEU A 218 -5.39 17.23 -4.19
N TYR A 219 -6.63 17.73 -4.16
CA TYR A 219 -6.94 19.14 -4.42
C TYR A 219 -6.47 20.07 -3.29
N HIS A 220 -6.47 19.60 -2.04
CA HIS A 220 -5.90 20.33 -0.91
C HIS A 220 -4.38 20.49 -1.05
N MET A 221 -3.68 19.41 -1.41
CA MET A 221 -2.23 19.42 -1.69
C MET A 221 -1.84 20.37 -2.82
N ALA A 222 -2.71 20.56 -3.82
CA ALA A 222 -2.47 21.50 -4.92
C ALA A 222 -2.48 22.98 -4.48
N LYS A 223 -3.18 23.31 -3.39
CA LYS A 223 -3.27 24.68 -2.86
C LYS A 223 -2.11 25.00 -1.93
N GLN A 224 -1.59 24.00 -1.23
CA GLN A 224 -0.38 24.16 -0.43
C GLN A 224 0.81 24.31 -1.39
N ARG A 225 1.73 25.23 -1.12
CA ARG A 225 2.98 25.34 -1.87
C ARG A 225 3.99 24.40 -1.23
#